data_AF-A0A958MAS6-F1
#
_entry.id   AF-A0A958MAS6-F1
#
_cell.length_a   1.000
_cell.length_b   1.000
_cell.length_c   1.000
_cell.angle_alpha   90.00
_cell.angle_beta   90.00
_cell.angle_gamma   90.00
#
_symmetry.space_group_name_H-M   'P 1'
#
loop_
_entity.id
_entity.type
_entity.pdbx_description
1 polymer ?
#
loop_
_entity_poly.entity_id
_entity_poly.type
_entity_poly.pdbx_seq_one_letter_code
_entity_poly.pdbx_strand_id
1 'polypeptide(L)'
;IGRTNMLKDVKRPLGGEFTLDYARVGNTYALQSSKWVLASVEIRDGVPGDGADTMKNSFEYEDGYYDRHEREFYGFKTVKNHQLNTENNNAIYRSLVQEFINNDYYRQGLPKSETVQDAQGKRYTESINTYQLKDITTGNTLPSDYASNDSGAAFPALTEAKTQFYGGLNTPQKGTRQTYAYDLLGNVTAYTDFADEGPEDDLSAQITYHAVAAPYIMNVPKSIVVTSNGQTYRKREADIDNATGLVTQIRQFSDNSTSSNYDMSYDPYGNLSSINRPQNAQGERL
;
A
#
# COMPACT_ATOMS: atom_id res chain seq x y z
N ILE A 1 12.75 -33.78 -14.46
CA ILE A 1 12.13 -33.79 -13.12
C ILE A 1 12.31 -32.38 -12.55
N GLY A 2 11.25 -31.62 -12.25
CA GLY A 2 11.46 -30.23 -11.81
C GLY A 2 10.22 -29.52 -11.25
N ARG A 3 9.01 -29.82 -11.72
CA ARG A 3 7.79 -29.09 -11.33
C ARG A 3 6.80 -29.97 -10.53
N THR A 4 7.29 -30.79 -9.60
CA THR A 4 6.43 -31.69 -8.82
C THR A 4 5.74 -30.90 -7.69
N ASN A 5 4.45 -31.16 -7.48
CA ASN A 5 3.62 -30.53 -6.42
C ASN A 5 3.44 -29.00 -6.52
N MET A 6 3.51 -28.44 -7.73
CA MET A 6 3.19 -27.02 -7.99
C MET A 6 1.80 -26.90 -8.62
N LEU A 7 1.04 -25.89 -8.22
CA LEU A 7 -0.28 -25.61 -8.80
C LEU A 7 -0.12 -25.23 -10.27
N LYS A 8 -0.66 -26.02 -11.19
CA LYS A 8 -0.51 -25.79 -12.63
C LYS A 8 -1.71 -25.08 -13.25
N ASP A 9 -2.92 -25.43 -12.82
CA ASP A 9 -4.14 -24.90 -13.39
C ASP A 9 -5.28 -24.90 -12.37
N VAL A 10 -6.22 -23.98 -12.57
CA VAL A 10 -7.49 -23.92 -11.84
C VAL A 10 -8.60 -23.69 -12.85
N LYS A 11 -9.64 -24.52 -12.77
CA LYS A 11 -10.82 -24.45 -13.63
C LYS A 11 -12.01 -23.98 -12.82
N ARG A 12 -12.73 -22.98 -13.34
CA ARG A 12 -13.94 -22.43 -12.72
C ARG A 12 -15.18 -23.16 -13.24
N PRO A 13 -16.24 -23.29 -12.43
CA PRO A 13 -17.48 -23.98 -12.84
C PRO A 13 -18.16 -23.41 -14.08
N LEU A 14 -17.93 -22.13 -14.39
CA LEU A 14 -18.56 -21.41 -15.51
C LEU A 14 -17.65 -21.32 -16.76
N GLY A 15 -16.66 -22.21 -16.90
CA GLY A 15 -15.87 -22.37 -18.12
C GLY A 15 -14.52 -21.64 -18.15
N GLY A 16 -14.34 -20.58 -17.36
CA GLY A 16 -13.06 -19.88 -17.30
C GLY A 16 -11.96 -20.65 -16.56
N GLU A 17 -10.72 -20.52 -17.00
CA GLU A 17 -9.55 -21.19 -16.39
C GLU A 17 -8.36 -20.23 -16.26
N PHE A 18 -7.40 -20.57 -15.39
CA PHE A 18 -6.08 -19.97 -15.47
C PHE A 18 -5.00 -21.05 -15.29
N THR A 19 -3.89 -20.86 -15.98
CA THR A 19 -2.72 -21.73 -15.94
C THR A 19 -1.50 -20.96 -15.46
N LEU A 20 -0.62 -21.65 -14.74
CA LEU A 20 0.58 -21.12 -14.12
C LEU A 20 1.78 -21.90 -14.66
N ASP A 21 2.82 -21.17 -15.07
CA ASP A 21 4.13 -21.77 -15.33
C ASP A 21 5.17 -21.27 -14.33
N TYR A 22 6.23 -22.05 -14.13
CA TYR A 22 7.29 -21.76 -13.16
C TYR A 22 8.69 -21.95 -13.74
N ALA A 23 9.60 -21.09 -13.30
CA ALA A 23 11.01 -21.11 -13.63
C ALA A 23 11.85 -21.21 -12.36
N ARG A 24 13.08 -21.72 -12.52
CA ARG A 24 14.06 -21.81 -11.44
C ARG A 24 15.02 -20.63 -11.55
N VAL A 25 15.08 -19.80 -10.52
CA VAL A 25 15.96 -18.60 -10.43
C VAL A 25 16.85 -18.71 -9.19
N GLY A 26 18.00 -18.03 -9.16
CA GLY A 26 18.96 -18.07 -8.06
C GLY A 26 20.23 -18.82 -8.44
N ASN A 27 20.84 -19.53 -7.48
CA ASN A 27 22.19 -20.09 -7.64
C ASN A 27 23.24 -19.02 -7.98
N THR A 28 23.11 -17.86 -7.33
CA THR A 28 24.07 -16.75 -7.39
C THR A 28 24.84 -16.68 -6.07
N TYR A 29 25.88 -15.85 -6.01
CA TYR A 29 26.59 -15.61 -4.76
C TYR A 29 25.66 -15.03 -3.68
N ALA A 30 24.78 -14.11 -4.06
CA ALA A 30 23.82 -13.46 -3.16
C ALA A 30 22.62 -14.36 -2.80
N LEU A 31 22.24 -15.30 -3.66
CA LEU A 31 21.15 -16.26 -3.46
C LEU A 31 21.64 -17.67 -3.83
N GLN A 32 22.24 -18.37 -2.86
CA GLN A 32 22.96 -19.62 -3.16
C GLN A 32 22.01 -20.78 -3.47
N SER A 33 20.82 -20.79 -2.85
CA SER A 33 19.76 -21.73 -3.18
C SER A 33 18.97 -21.25 -4.41
N SER A 34 18.52 -22.18 -5.24
CA SER A 34 17.55 -21.82 -6.28
C SER A 34 16.13 -21.80 -5.72
N LYS A 35 15.31 -20.90 -6.24
CA LYS A 35 13.89 -20.76 -5.94
C LYS A 35 13.07 -21.08 -7.18
N TRP A 36 11.90 -21.69 -6.97
CA TRP A 36 10.86 -21.76 -7.98
C TRP A 36 10.04 -20.48 -7.91
N VAL A 37 10.01 -19.74 -9.01
CA VAL A 37 9.26 -18.49 -9.14
C VAL A 37 8.21 -18.64 -10.23
N LEU A 38 7.12 -17.90 -10.10
CA LEU A 38 6.05 -17.87 -11.09
C LEU A 38 6.59 -17.24 -12.38
N ALA A 39 6.63 -17.97 -13.48
CA ALA A 39 7.17 -17.49 -14.75
C ALA A 39 6.09 -16.86 -15.63
N SER A 40 4.88 -17.40 -15.63
CA SER A 40 3.74 -16.81 -16.34
C SER A 40 2.40 -17.21 -15.76
N VAL A 41 1.40 -16.37 -15.99
CA VAL A 41 -0.02 -16.68 -15.79
C VAL A 41 -0.74 -16.44 -17.10
N GLU A 42 -1.52 -17.43 -17.53
CA GLU A 42 -2.43 -17.31 -18.67
C GLU A 42 -3.87 -17.53 -18.17
N ILE A 43 -4.73 -16.53 -18.35
CA ILE A 43 -6.13 -16.54 -17.94
C ILE A 43 -6.99 -16.65 -19.20
N ARG A 44 -7.97 -17.55 -19.18
CA ARG A 44 -9.00 -17.69 -20.20
C ARG A 44 -10.37 -17.46 -19.59
N ASP A 45 -11.20 -16.67 -20.27
CA ASP A 45 -12.55 -16.36 -19.82
C ASP A 45 -13.53 -17.52 -20.02
N GLY A 46 -13.28 -18.38 -21.01
CA GLY A 46 -14.12 -19.53 -21.35
C GLY A 46 -15.31 -19.19 -22.25
N VAL A 47 -15.35 -18.00 -22.85
CA VAL A 47 -16.44 -17.56 -23.74
C VAL A 47 -15.85 -17.19 -25.10
N PRO A 48 -16.12 -17.95 -26.18
CA PRO A 48 -15.57 -17.63 -27.49
C PRO A 48 -16.36 -16.53 -28.20
N GLY A 49 -15.67 -15.67 -28.95
CA GLY A 49 -16.27 -14.81 -29.97
C GLY A 49 -16.74 -13.42 -29.50
N ASP A 50 -16.34 -12.98 -28.31
CA ASP A 50 -16.58 -11.63 -27.77
C ASP A 50 -15.31 -10.76 -27.67
N GLY A 51 -14.16 -11.29 -28.11
CA GLY A 51 -12.90 -10.53 -28.20
C GLY A 51 -11.69 -11.42 -27.97
N ALA A 52 -10.72 -10.89 -27.23
CA ALA A 52 -9.53 -11.64 -26.86
C ALA A 52 -9.84 -12.59 -25.69
N ASP A 53 -10.03 -13.87 -26.00
CA ASP A 53 -10.38 -14.93 -25.03
C ASP A 53 -9.28 -15.18 -23.96
N THR A 54 -8.07 -14.63 -24.15
CA THR A 54 -6.89 -14.94 -23.32
C THR A 54 -6.14 -13.69 -22.90
N MET A 55 -5.87 -13.58 -21.59
CA MET A 55 -4.92 -12.61 -21.02
C MET A 55 -3.68 -13.34 -20.53
N LYS A 56 -2.50 -12.79 -20.81
CA LYS A 56 -1.24 -13.42 -20.41
C LYS A 56 -0.26 -12.43 -19.79
N ASN A 57 0.36 -12.84 -18.70
CA ASN A 57 1.42 -12.12 -18.02
C ASN A 57 2.64 -13.03 -17.87
N SER A 58 3.85 -12.48 -18.04
CA SER A 58 5.11 -13.15 -17.71
C SER A 58 5.90 -12.35 -16.69
N PHE A 59 6.69 -13.03 -15.88
CA PHE A 59 7.42 -12.41 -14.77
C PHE A 59 8.93 -12.63 -14.87
N GLU A 60 9.69 -11.59 -14.56
CA GLU A 60 11.14 -11.64 -14.39
C GLU A 60 11.52 -11.22 -12.98
N TYR A 61 12.57 -11.83 -12.44
CA TYR A 61 13.04 -11.61 -11.07
C TYR A 61 14.54 -11.38 -11.08
N GLU A 62 14.98 -10.27 -10.50
CA GLU A 62 16.38 -9.87 -10.48
C GLU A 62 16.85 -9.61 -9.04
N ASP A 63 18.17 -9.75 -8.82
CA ASP A 63 18.83 -9.39 -7.57
C ASP A 63 18.18 -10.00 -6.31
N GLY A 64 17.93 -11.32 -6.36
CA GLY A 64 17.51 -12.10 -5.19
C GLY A 64 18.58 -12.10 -4.10
N TYR A 65 18.18 -11.85 -2.85
CA TYR A 65 19.10 -11.77 -1.71
C TYR A 65 18.74 -12.75 -0.59
N TYR A 66 19.71 -13.55 -0.18
CA TYR A 66 19.64 -14.42 0.98
C TYR A 66 20.65 -13.94 2.02
N ASP A 67 20.14 -13.48 3.16
CA ASP A 67 20.97 -13.11 4.28
C ASP A 67 21.50 -14.37 4.97
N ARG A 68 22.82 -14.48 5.07
CA ARG A 68 23.48 -15.66 5.64
C ARG A 68 23.53 -15.62 7.17
N HIS A 69 23.48 -14.43 7.77
CA HIS A 69 23.51 -14.25 9.20
C HIS A 69 22.14 -14.62 9.79
N GLU A 70 21.08 -13.99 9.28
CA GLU A 70 19.67 -14.26 9.64
C GLU A 70 19.14 -15.56 9.03
N ARG A 71 19.84 -16.13 8.04
CA ARG A 71 19.46 -17.35 7.31
C ARG A 71 18.10 -17.21 6.62
N GLU A 72 17.78 -16.01 6.17
CA GLU A 72 16.49 -15.65 5.61
C GLU A 72 16.61 -15.16 4.16
N PHE A 73 15.60 -15.43 3.35
CA PHE A 73 15.50 -14.90 2.00
C PHE A 73 14.70 -13.59 2.00
N TYR A 74 15.38 -12.47 1.80
CA TYR A 74 14.77 -11.13 1.83
C TYR A 74 13.98 -10.80 0.56
N GLY A 75 13.93 -11.71 -0.41
CA GLY A 75 13.20 -11.51 -1.67
C GLY A 75 14.08 -11.03 -2.82
N PHE A 76 13.41 -10.71 -3.92
CA PHE A 76 14.01 -10.13 -5.13
C PHE A 76 13.92 -8.60 -5.06
N LYS A 77 15.01 -7.91 -5.42
CA LYS A 77 15.02 -6.45 -5.47
C LYS A 77 14.13 -5.94 -6.60
N THR A 78 14.08 -6.62 -7.73
CA THR A 78 13.27 -6.20 -8.88
C THR A 78 12.39 -7.33 -9.34
N VAL A 79 11.10 -7.04 -9.51
CA VAL A 79 10.11 -7.93 -10.14
C VAL A 79 9.50 -7.18 -11.33
N LYS A 80 9.58 -7.78 -12.51
CA LYS A 80 8.96 -7.23 -13.72
C LYS A 80 7.78 -8.08 -14.10
N ASN A 81 6.61 -7.49 -14.25
CA ASN A 81 5.42 -8.12 -14.79
C ASN A 81 5.15 -7.57 -16.19
N HIS A 82 5.26 -8.42 -17.20
CA HIS A 82 5.01 -8.08 -18.59
C HIS A 82 3.61 -8.55 -18.99
N GLN A 83 2.72 -7.61 -19.27
CA GLN A 83 1.44 -7.89 -19.90
C GLN A 83 1.66 -8.12 -21.39
N LEU A 84 1.23 -9.27 -21.90
CA LEU A 84 1.46 -9.70 -23.27
C LEU A 84 0.20 -9.54 -24.11
N ASN A 85 0.36 -9.09 -25.35
CA ASN A 85 -0.70 -9.07 -26.36
C ASN A 85 -0.81 -10.46 -26.99
N THR A 86 -1.80 -11.23 -26.54
CA THR A 86 -2.07 -12.61 -26.98
C THR A 86 -2.52 -12.69 -28.44
N GLU A 87 -3.11 -11.62 -28.99
CA GLU A 87 -3.50 -11.52 -30.40
C GLU A 87 -2.33 -11.12 -31.32
N ASN A 88 -1.20 -10.69 -30.75
CA ASN A 88 0.00 -10.29 -31.49
C ASN A 88 1.23 -11.08 -31.03
N ASN A 89 1.20 -12.40 -31.23
CA ASN A 89 2.33 -13.30 -30.96
C ASN A 89 2.92 -13.19 -29.54
N ASN A 90 2.10 -12.86 -28.54
CA ASN A 90 2.54 -12.60 -27.16
C ASN A 90 3.62 -11.50 -27.05
N ALA A 91 3.60 -10.52 -27.95
CA ALA A 91 4.47 -9.35 -27.83
C ALA A 91 4.19 -8.60 -26.52
N ILE A 92 5.23 -8.07 -25.88
CA ILE A 92 5.06 -7.22 -24.69
C ILE A 92 4.22 -6.01 -25.08
N TYR A 93 3.14 -5.77 -24.35
CA TYR A 93 2.28 -4.60 -24.51
C TYR A 93 2.67 -3.50 -23.52
N ARG A 94 2.85 -3.89 -22.25
CA ARG A 94 3.16 -3.00 -21.13
C ARG A 94 3.89 -3.80 -20.06
N SER A 95 4.77 -3.13 -19.33
CA SER A 95 5.47 -3.72 -18.19
C SER A 95 5.20 -2.92 -16.93
N LEU A 96 5.06 -3.63 -15.81
CA LEU A 96 5.09 -3.07 -14.46
C LEU A 96 6.41 -3.53 -13.82
N VAL A 97 7.30 -2.58 -13.51
CA VAL A 97 8.58 -2.85 -12.87
C VAL A 97 8.48 -2.41 -11.41
N GLN A 98 8.56 -3.36 -10.49
CA GLN A 98 8.50 -3.10 -9.05
C GLN A 98 9.89 -3.30 -8.46
N GLU A 99 10.40 -2.31 -7.73
CA GLU A 99 11.58 -2.46 -6.89
C GLU A 99 11.20 -2.56 -5.42
N PHE A 100 11.86 -3.46 -4.70
CA PHE A 100 11.73 -3.67 -3.26
C PHE A 100 13.08 -3.46 -2.57
N ILE A 101 13.03 -3.06 -1.31
CA ILE A 101 14.22 -3.06 -0.45
C ILE A 101 14.45 -4.50 0.01
N ASN A 102 15.65 -5.05 -0.21
CA ASN A 102 15.99 -6.42 0.18
C ASN A 102 17.43 -6.57 0.69
N ASN A 103 18.05 -5.47 1.10
CA ASN A 103 19.47 -5.41 1.46
C ASN A 103 19.71 -5.09 2.95
N ASP A 104 18.65 -5.01 3.76
CA ASP A 104 18.75 -4.89 5.21
C ASP A 104 17.55 -5.55 5.92
N TYR A 105 17.77 -5.91 7.18
CA TYR A 105 16.82 -6.64 8.01
C TYR A 105 15.52 -5.87 8.32
N TYR A 106 15.57 -4.55 8.44
CA TYR A 106 14.41 -3.76 8.88
C TYR A 106 13.45 -3.41 7.75
N ARG A 107 13.95 -3.30 6.53
CA ARG A 107 13.19 -2.84 5.36
C ARG A 107 12.97 -3.91 4.31
N GLN A 108 13.44 -5.14 4.54
CA GLN A 108 13.23 -6.25 3.61
C GLN A 108 11.75 -6.39 3.20
N GLY A 109 11.51 -6.52 1.90
CA GLY A 109 10.18 -6.65 1.32
C GLY A 109 9.38 -5.36 1.17
N LEU A 110 9.87 -4.21 1.67
CA LEU A 110 9.14 -2.95 1.51
C LEU A 110 9.22 -2.45 0.06
N PRO A 111 8.09 -2.01 -0.53
CA PRO A 111 8.06 -1.49 -1.89
C PRO A 111 8.80 -0.16 -1.94
N LYS A 112 9.81 -0.08 -2.80
CA LYS A 112 10.65 1.11 -3.02
C LYS A 112 10.15 1.93 -4.20
N SER A 113 9.87 1.29 -5.33
CA SER A 113 9.36 1.96 -6.52
C SER A 113 8.47 1.04 -7.34
N GLU A 114 7.57 1.63 -8.12
CA GLU A 114 6.77 0.94 -9.11
C GLU A 114 6.69 1.81 -10.37
N THR A 115 7.13 1.27 -11.50
CA THR A 115 7.16 1.98 -12.78
C THR A 115 6.33 1.26 -13.82
N VAL A 116 5.38 1.97 -14.43
CA VAL A 116 4.66 1.52 -15.62
C VAL A 116 5.44 1.95 -16.86
N GLN A 117 5.74 1.00 -17.75
CA GLN A 117 6.49 1.24 -18.98
C GLN A 117 5.81 0.62 -20.20
N ASP A 118 5.98 1.22 -21.37
CA ASP A 118 5.58 0.58 -22.64
C ASP A 118 6.54 -0.56 -23.04
N ALA A 119 6.26 -1.17 -24.20
CA ALA A 119 7.07 -2.25 -24.77
C ALA A 119 8.53 -1.84 -25.10
N GLN A 120 8.80 -0.53 -25.25
CA GLN A 120 10.13 0.02 -25.54
C GLN A 120 10.86 0.45 -24.24
N GLY A 121 10.27 0.23 -23.06
CA GLY A 121 10.82 0.65 -21.78
C GLY A 121 10.62 2.13 -21.47
N LYS A 122 9.77 2.84 -22.23
CA LYS A 122 9.46 4.25 -21.97
C LYS A 122 8.55 4.34 -20.75
N ARG A 123 8.96 5.11 -19.74
CA ARG A 123 8.20 5.27 -18.49
C ARG A 123 6.97 6.12 -18.72
N TYR A 124 5.86 5.75 -18.09
CA TYR A 124 4.60 6.49 -18.11
C TYR A 124 4.30 7.08 -16.74
N THR A 125 4.35 6.25 -15.71
CA THR A 125 4.14 6.64 -14.31
C THR A 125 5.15 5.91 -13.44
N GLU A 126 5.66 6.59 -12.42
CA GLU A 126 6.54 6.02 -11.40
C GLU A 126 6.07 6.44 -10.01
N SER A 127 5.80 5.48 -9.14
CA SER A 127 5.57 5.71 -7.72
C SER A 127 6.82 5.35 -6.94
N ILE A 128 7.21 6.17 -5.97
CA ILE A 128 8.45 6.05 -5.20
C ILE A 128 8.12 6.23 -3.72
N ASN A 129 8.59 5.31 -2.89
CA ASN A 129 8.43 5.34 -1.45
C ASN A 129 9.77 5.55 -0.77
N THR A 130 9.82 6.52 0.16
CA THR A 130 10.99 6.81 0.98
C THR A 130 10.70 6.45 2.43
N TYR A 131 11.57 5.65 3.02
CA TYR A 131 11.44 5.19 4.40
C TYR A 131 12.57 5.69 5.28
N GLN A 132 12.27 5.96 6.55
CA GLN A 132 13.24 6.22 7.61
C GLN A 132 13.05 5.21 8.73
N LEU A 133 14.15 4.70 9.28
CA LEU A 133 14.11 3.89 10.49
C LEU A 133 13.90 4.80 11.70
N LYS A 134 12.88 4.51 12.51
CA LYS A 134 12.57 5.21 13.76
C LYS A 134 12.86 4.30 14.95
N ASP A 135 13.42 4.88 16.00
CA ASP A 135 13.61 4.21 17.27
C ASP A 135 12.24 3.94 17.92
N ILE A 136 12.00 2.69 18.32
CA ILE A 136 10.69 2.26 18.83
C ILE A 136 10.36 2.79 20.23
N THR A 137 11.33 3.38 20.94
CA THR A 137 11.13 3.92 22.29
C THR A 137 10.98 5.44 22.28
N THR A 138 11.76 6.12 21.43
CA THR A 138 11.86 7.58 21.40
C THR A 138 11.21 8.22 20.17
N GLY A 139 10.95 7.44 19.11
CA GLY A 139 10.37 7.93 17.85
C GLY A 139 11.34 8.74 16.99
N ASN A 140 12.59 8.89 17.44
CA ASN A 140 13.61 9.63 16.71
C ASN A 140 14.07 8.84 15.48
N THR A 141 14.50 9.57 14.44
CA THR A 141 15.15 8.94 13.28
C THR A 141 16.47 8.32 13.72
N LEU A 142 16.64 7.03 13.42
CA LEU A 142 17.86 6.29 13.65
C LEU A 142 18.94 6.69 12.63
N PRO A 143 20.23 6.61 13.00
CA PRO A 143 21.34 6.82 12.07
C PRO A 143 21.26 5.92 10.82
N SER A 144 21.80 6.39 9.69
CA SER A 144 21.73 5.67 8.41
C SER A 144 22.45 4.32 8.41
N ASP A 145 23.48 4.16 9.24
CA ASP A 145 24.25 2.93 9.42
C ASP A 145 23.59 1.94 10.38
N TYR A 146 22.50 2.31 11.06
CA TYR A 146 21.73 1.41 11.92
C TYR A 146 21.23 0.18 11.15
N ALA A 147 20.88 0.35 9.86
CA ALA A 147 20.44 -0.73 9.00
C ALA A 147 21.52 -1.78 8.67
N SER A 148 22.79 -1.51 8.99
CA SER A 148 23.87 -2.49 8.83
C SER A 148 23.97 -3.50 9.99
N ASN A 149 23.12 -3.37 11.01
CA ASN A 149 23.04 -4.26 12.16
C ASN A 149 21.61 -4.81 12.29
N ASP A 150 21.45 -6.10 12.48
CA ASP A 150 20.17 -6.83 12.62
C ASP A 150 19.78 -7.16 14.07
N SER A 151 20.62 -6.82 15.05
CA SER A 151 20.42 -7.14 16.48
C SER A 151 19.51 -6.13 17.22
N GLY A 152 18.86 -5.23 16.50
CA GLY A 152 18.07 -4.12 17.05
C GLY A 152 16.58 -4.21 16.74
N ALA A 153 15.87 -3.12 17.04
CA ALA A 153 14.47 -2.96 16.69
C ALA A 153 14.23 -1.54 16.18
N ALA A 154 13.61 -1.44 15.01
CA ALA A 154 13.31 -0.17 14.37
C ALA A 154 11.96 -0.25 13.67
N PHE A 155 11.25 0.88 13.64
CA PHE A 155 10.06 1.06 12.82
C PHE A 155 10.44 1.66 11.46
N PRO A 156 10.25 0.95 10.34
CA PRO A 156 10.47 1.50 9.01
C PRO A 156 9.30 2.40 8.59
N ALA A 157 9.34 3.66 9.00
CA ALA A 157 8.30 4.65 8.72
C ALA A 157 8.36 5.13 7.26
N LEU A 158 7.26 5.02 6.52
CA LEU A 158 7.10 5.64 5.21
C LEU A 158 7.01 7.16 5.38
N THR A 159 8.05 7.91 5.05
CA THR A 159 8.08 9.36 5.25
C THR A 159 7.60 10.15 4.05
N GLU A 160 7.74 9.59 2.84
CA GLU A 160 7.29 10.22 1.60
C GLU A 160 6.83 9.15 0.60
N ALA A 161 5.68 9.37 -0.02
CA ALA A 161 5.21 8.65 -1.20
C ALA A 161 5.06 9.66 -2.35
N LYS A 162 5.76 9.44 -3.45
CA LYS A 162 5.83 10.35 -4.60
C LYS A 162 5.36 9.64 -5.86
N THR A 163 4.56 10.32 -6.67
CA THR A 163 4.17 9.83 -8.00
C THR A 163 4.64 10.81 -9.07
N GLN A 164 5.27 10.30 -10.11
CA GLN A 164 5.81 11.06 -11.24
C GLN A 164 5.19 10.58 -12.55
N PHE A 165 4.75 11.52 -13.38
CA PHE A 165 4.12 11.27 -14.67
C PHE A 165 5.06 11.68 -15.79
N TYR A 166 5.50 10.71 -16.59
CA TYR A 166 6.44 10.90 -17.68
C TYR A 166 5.72 11.05 -19.02
N GLY A 167 4.56 10.40 -19.21
CA GLY A 167 3.87 10.36 -20.50
C GLY A 167 4.74 9.79 -21.62
N GLY A 168 5.72 8.95 -21.27
CA GLY A 168 6.70 8.45 -22.20
C GLY A 168 7.87 9.41 -22.50
N LEU A 169 8.09 10.48 -21.74
CA LEU A 169 9.27 11.32 -21.93
C LEU A 169 10.41 10.87 -21.00
N ASN A 170 11.63 11.32 -21.27
CA ASN A 170 12.79 10.98 -20.44
C ASN A 170 12.76 11.66 -19.07
N THR A 171 12.02 12.76 -18.95
CA THR A 171 11.86 13.52 -17.70
C THR A 171 10.39 13.55 -17.29
N PRO A 172 10.11 13.54 -15.98
CA PRO A 172 8.74 13.68 -15.50
C PRO A 172 8.19 15.06 -15.90
N GLN A 173 6.94 15.09 -16.35
CA GLN A 173 6.20 16.28 -16.76
C GLN A 173 5.35 16.85 -15.63
N LYS A 174 4.94 15.97 -14.71
CA LYS A 174 4.16 16.33 -13.53
C LYS A 174 4.53 15.37 -12.40
N GLY A 175 4.37 15.81 -11.17
CA GLY A 175 4.48 14.93 -10.02
C GLY A 175 3.66 15.44 -8.87
N THR A 176 3.36 14.54 -7.95
CA THR A 176 2.72 14.83 -6.67
C THR A 176 3.42 14.02 -5.59
N ARG A 177 3.30 14.43 -4.34
CA ARG A 177 3.85 13.69 -3.21
C ARG A 177 3.00 13.86 -1.97
N GLN A 178 3.11 12.89 -1.09
CA GLN A 178 2.53 12.91 0.24
C GLN A 178 3.62 12.63 1.26
N THR A 179 3.63 13.37 2.37
CA THR A 179 4.53 13.11 3.51
C THR A 179 3.74 12.66 4.72
N TYR A 180 4.38 11.90 5.61
CA TYR A 180 3.72 11.31 6.77
C TYR A 180 4.55 11.47 8.04
N ALA A 181 3.86 11.64 9.16
CA ALA A 181 4.40 11.60 10.51
C ALA A 181 3.64 10.58 11.36
N TYR A 182 4.33 10.02 12.35
CA TYR A 182 3.83 8.91 13.15
C TYR A 182 4.03 9.15 14.64
N ASP A 183 3.19 8.53 15.47
CA ASP A 183 3.46 8.37 16.90
C ASP A 183 4.33 7.12 17.18
N LEU A 184 4.63 6.88 18.46
CA LEU A 184 5.41 5.72 18.91
C LEU A 184 4.73 4.37 18.65
N LEU A 185 3.43 4.36 18.38
CA LEU A 185 2.66 3.15 18.10
C LEU A 185 2.53 2.89 16.60
N GLY A 186 3.12 3.75 15.76
CA GLY A 186 3.04 3.64 14.31
C GLY A 186 1.73 4.19 13.73
N ASN A 187 0.91 4.90 14.51
CA ASN A 187 -0.25 5.58 13.97
C ASN A 187 0.16 6.85 13.21
N VAL A 188 -0.47 7.14 12.08
CA VAL A 188 -0.23 8.38 11.33
C VAL A 188 -0.81 9.56 12.10
N THR A 189 0.03 10.46 12.61
CA THR A 189 -0.40 11.66 13.34
C THR A 189 -0.55 12.87 12.43
N ALA A 190 0.15 12.88 11.30
CA ALA A 190 -0.01 13.91 10.29
C ALA A 190 0.31 13.36 8.91
N TYR A 191 -0.33 13.94 7.90
CA TYR A 191 0.13 13.82 6.53
C TYR A 191 -0.10 15.13 5.77
N THR A 192 0.75 15.42 4.79
CA THR A 192 0.56 16.54 3.86
C THR A 192 0.54 15.99 2.45
N ASP A 193 -0.54 16.26 1.72
CA ASP A 193 -0.68 16.04 0.29
C ASP A 193 -0.32 17.33 -0.44
N PHE A 194 0.71 17.27 -1.26
CA PHE A 194 1.23 18.42 -2.00
C PHE A 194 0.58 18.60 -3.37
N ALA A 195 -0.36 17.74 -3.78
CA ALA A 195 -1.11 17.89 -5.03
C ALA A 195 -0.24 18.31 -6.24
N ASP A 196 -0.44 19.49 -6.82
CA ASP A 196 0.34 20.02 -7.95
C ASP A 196 1.58 20.83 -7.52
N GLU A 197 2.27 21.48 -8.47
CA GLU A 197 3.44 22.30 -8.13
C GLU A 197 3.01 23.63 -7.49
N GLY A 198 3.42 23.83 -6.25
CA GLY A 198 3.17 25.05 -5.48
C GLY A 198 2.36 24.77 -4.21
N PRO A 199 2.24 25.72 -3.29
CA PRO A 199 1.58 25.49 -1.99
C PRO A 199 0.06 25.72 -2.02
N GLU A 200 -0.51 26.14 -3.14
CA GLU A 200 -1.87 26.68 -3.22
C GLU A 200 -2.96 25.60 -3.02
N ASP A 201 -2.66 24.36 -3.37
CA ASP A 201 -3.53 23.18 -3.24
C ASP A 201 -3.02 22.14 -2.23
N ASP A 202 -1.99 22.49 -1.45
CA ASP A 202 -1.47 21.66 -0.37
C ASP A 202 -2.54 21.43 0.71
N LEU A 203 -2.78 20.16 1.06
CA LEU A 203 -3.70 19.75 2.12
C LEU A 203 -2.94 19.02 3.21
N SER A 204 -3.00 19.54 4.44
CA SER A 204 -2.41 18.91 5.62
C SER A 204 -3.49 18.38 6.55
N ALA A 205 -3.35 17.13 6.99
CA ALA A 205 -4.19 16.54 8.01
C ALA A 205 -3.42 16.35 9.32
N GLN A 206 -4.08 16.64 10.43
CA GLN A 206 -3.63 16.30 11.78
C GLN A 206 -4.59 15.30 12.38
N ILE A 207 -4.07 14.20 12.90
CA ILE A 207 -4.82 13.07 13.43
C ILE A 207 -4.39 12.83 14.87
N THR A 208 -5.38 12.75 15.76
CA THR A 208 -5.18 12.29 17.13
C THR A 208 -5.97 11.02 17.36
N TYR A 209 -5.51 10.20 18.30
CA TYR A 209 -6.09 8.89 18.58
C TYR A 209 -6.65 8.85 20.00
N HIS A 210 -7.63 7.97 20.22
CA HIS A 210 -8.05 7.61 21.57
C HIS A 210 -6.92 6.85 22.26
N ALA A 211 -6.76 7.08 23.56
CA ALA A 211 -5.73 6.45 24.38
C ALA A 211 -6.38 5.78 25.60
N VAL A 212 -6.99 4.61 25.38
CA VAL A 212 -7.69 3.87 26.44
C VAL A 212 -6.80 2.74 26.94
N ALA A 213 -6.15 2.94 28.09
CA ALA A 213 -5.11 2.05 28.59
C ALA A 213 -5.59 0.64 28.94
N ALA A 214 -6.76 0.50 29.57
CA ALA A 214 -7.21 -0.79 30.12
C ALA A 214 -7.43 -1.89 29.04
N PRO A 215 -8.23 -1.66 27.97
CA PRO A 215 -8.31 -2.58 26.84
C PRO A 215 -7.25 -2.32 25.75
N TYR A 216 -6.32 -1.38 25.97
CA TYR A 216 -5.29 -0.98 25.01
C TYR A 216 -5.84 -0.51 23.64
N ILE A 217 -6.86 0.36 23.66
CA ILE A 217 -7.39 0.99 22.44
C ILE A 217 -6.56 2.23 22.15
N MET A 218 -5.63 2.11 21.19
CA MET A 218 -4.67 3.16 20.82
C MET A 218 -4.69 3.54 19.32
N ASN A 219 -5.50 2.84 18.52
CA ASN A 219 -5.48 2.93 17.05
C ASN A 219 -6.79 3.51 16.47
N VAL A 220 -7.74 3.93 17.30
CA VAL A 220 -8.99 4.54 16.83
C VAL A 220 -8.83 6.07 16.76
N PRO A 221 -8.95 6.69 15.58
CA PRO A 221 -8.85 8.15 15.44
C PRO A 221 -9.91 8.86 16.27
N LYS A 222 -9.47 9.79 17.11
CA LYS A 222 -10.31 10.67 17.93
C LYS A 222 -10.68 11.96 17.21
N SER A 223 -9.72 12.57 16.52
CA SER A 223 -9.93 13.82 15.77
C SER A 223 -9.07 13.83 14.53
N ILE A 224 -9.64 14.29 13.43
CA ILE A 224 -8.99 14.52 12.15
C ILE A 224 -9.32 15.95 11.72
N VAL A 225 -8.29 16.78 11.59
CA VAL A 225 -8.42 18.17 11.13
C VAL A 225 -7.63 18.32 9.83
N VAL A 226 -8.29 18.73 8.76
CA VAL A 226 -7.69 18.96 7.45
C VAL A 226 -7.66 20.47 7.19
N THR A 227 -6.46 20.97 6.94
CA THR A 227 -6.16 22.37 6.70
C THR A 227 -5.44 22.59 5.38
N SER A 228 -5.66 23.74 4.74
CA SER A 228 -4.83 24.27 3.66
C SER A 228 -4.66 25.76 3.89
N ASN A 229 -3.44 26.29 3.70
CA ASN A 229 -3.14 27.72 3.84
C ASN A 229 -3.67 28.36 5.15
N GLY A 230 -3.58 27.61 6.26
CA GLY A 230 -4.04 28.05 7.59
C GLY A 230 -5.55 27.99 7.82
N GLN A 231 -6.35 27.64 6.82
CA GLN A 231 -7.79 27.46 6.91
C GLN A 231 -8.16 26.00 7.15
N THR A 232 -9.16 25.74 7.99
CA THR A 232 -9.72 24.39 8.18
C THR A 232 -10.81 24.12 7.16
N TYR A 233 -10.65 23.06 6.37
CA TYR A 233 -11.62 22.65 5.35
C TYR A 233 -12.52 21.53 5.83
N ARG A 234 -11.97 20.62 6.63
CA ARG A 234 -12.71 19.50 7.21
C ARG A 234 -12.23 19.27 8.63
N LYS A 235 -13.18 19.06 9.53
CA LYS A 235 -12.90 18.55 10.87
C LYS A 235 -13.89 17.42 11.16
N ARG A 236 -13.37 16.31 11.67
CA ARG A 236 -14.18 15.19 12.13
C ARG A 236 -13.65 14.68 13.46
N GLU A 237 -14.55 14.40 14.38
CA GLU A 237 -14.25 13.74 15.65
C GLU A 237 -15.05 12.46 15.79
N ALA A 238 -14.56 11.54 16.61
CA ALA A 238 -15.27 10.32 16.94
C ALA A 238 -15.19 10.03 18.44
N ASP A 239 -16.29 9.56 19.01
CA ASP A 239 -16.32 8.97 20.34
C ASP A 239 -16.39 7.45 20.24
N ILE A 240 -15.86 6.79 21.26
CA ILE A 240 -15.83 5.33 21.35
C ILE A 240 -16.40 4.87 22.69
N ASP A 241 -16.89 3.64 22.71
CA ASP A 241 -17.03 2.89 23.94
C ASP A 241 -15.63 2.49 24.44
N ASN A 242 -15.25 2.98 25.63
CA ASN A 242 -13.94 2.72 26.22
C ASN A 242 -13.73 1.26 26.65
N ALA A 243 -14.75 0.41 26.69
CA ALA A 243 -14.59 -1.01 26.98
C ALA A 243 -14.31 -1.83 25.72
N THR A 244 -14.91 -1.45 24.58
CA THR A 244 -14.92 -2.26 23.35
C THR A 244 -14.17 -1.63 22.18
N GLY A 245 -13.95 -0.30 22.20
CA GLY A 245 -13.37 0.47 21.10
C GLY A 245 -14.33 0.74 19.95
N LEU A 246 -15.59 0.32 20.07
CA LEU A 246 -16.61 0.55 19.06
C LEU A 246 -16.95 2.04 18.99
N VAL A 247 -16.97 2.59 17.78
CA VAL A 247 -17.27 4.01 17.56
C VAL A 247 -18.75 4.25 17.84
N THR A 248 -19.08 5.08 18.82
CA THR A 248 -20.46 5.36 19.25
C THR A 248 -21.00 6.63 18.61
N GLN A 249 -20.14 7.59 18.30
CA GLN A 249 -20.55 8.82 17.61
C GLN A 249 -19.46 9.30 16.64
N ILE A 250 -19.88 9.83 15.50
CA ILE A 250 -19.02 10.60 14.58
C ILE A 250 -19.62 12.00 14.44
N ARG A 251 -18.82 13.03 14.69
CA ARG A 251 -19.18 14.44 14.50
C ARG A 251 -18.43 15.00 13.31
N GLN A 252 -19.14 15.44 12.28
CA GLN A 252 -18.56 16.10 11.11
C GLN A 252 -18.87 17.58 11.17
N PHE A 253 -17.85 18.42 11.27
CA PHE A 253 -18.00 19.84 11.51
C PHE A 253 -18.11 20.61 10.20
N SER A 254 -19.14 21.44 10.07
CA SER A 254 -19.28 22.43 8.99
C SER A 254 -18.58 23.76 9.35
N ASP A 255 -18.45 24.03 10.65
CA ASP A 255 -17.70 25.15 11.22
C ASP A 255 -17.19 24.75 12.62
N ASN A 256 -16.58 25.69 13.37
CA ASN A 256 -16.01 25.40 14.69
C ASN A 256 -17.02 24.95 15.77
N SER A 257 -18.31 25.16 15.55
CA SER A 257 -19.39 24.94 16.53
C SER A 257 -20.51 24.04 16.03
N THR A 258 -20.73 23.98 14.72
CA THR A 258 -21.83 23.25 14.10
C THR A 258 -21.33 21.93 13.55
N SER A 259 -21.98 20.83 13.95
CA SER A 259 -21.63 19.49 13.50
C SER A 259 -22.86 18.67 13.11
N SER A 260 -22.65 17.82 12.11
CA SER A 260 -23.53 16.76 11.69
C SER A 260 -23.15 15.48 12.43
N ASN A 261 -24.04 15.01 13.29
CA ASN A 261 -23.77 13.92 14.23
C ASN A 261 -24.39 12.61 13.74
N TYR A 262 -23.55 11.57 13.69
CA TYR A 262 -23.95 10.21 13.42
C TYR A 262 -23.77 9.42 14.72
N ASP A 263 -24.84 8.85 15.25
CA ASP A 263 -24.77 7.97 16.42
C ASP A 263 -24.89 6.52 15.97
N MET A 264 -24.13 5.63 16.58
CA MET A 264 -24.09 4.21 16.25
C MET A 264 -24.31 3.39 17.52
N SER A 265 -25.13 2.35 17.38
CA SER A 265 -25.34 1.35 18.44
C SER A 265 -24.95 -0.03 17.94
N TYR A 266 -24.60 -0.91 18.88
CA TYR A 266 -24.14 -2.26 18.58
C TYR A 266 -24.88 -3.29 19.41
N ASP A 267 -25.03 -4.48 18.84
CA ASP A 267 -25.51 -5.65 19.57
C ASP A 267 -24.41 -6.23 20.49
N PRO A 268 -24.72 -7.21 21.37
CA PRO A 268 -23.73 -7.83 22.25
C PRO A 268 -22.59 -8.57 21.54
N TYR A 269 -22.69 -8.82 20.23
CA TYR A 269 -21.65 -9.45 19.42
C TYR A 269 -20.75 -8.42 18.71
N GLY A 270 -21.02 -7.13 18.88
CA GLY A 270 -20.29 -6.04 18.24
C GLY A 270 -20.75 -5.74 16.81
N ASN A 271 -21.88 -6.30 16.36
CA ASN A 271 -22.45 -5.93 15.06
C ASN A 271 -23.18 -4.59 15.17
N LEU A 272 -23.08 -3.76 14.14
CA LEU A 272 -23.81 -2.49 14.07
C LEU A 272 -25.32 -2.77 14.06
N SER A 273 -26.03 -2.35 15.11
CA SER A 273 -27.47 -2.54 15.25
C SER A 273 -28.28 -1.35 14.74
N SER A 274 -27.76 -0.13 14.86
CA SER A 274 -28.39 1.06 14.28
C SER A 274 -27.39 2.16 13.97
N ILE A 275 -27.77 3.04 13.04
CA ILE A 275 -27.09 4.29 12.74
C ILE A 275 -28.12 5.42 12.66
N ASN A 276 -28.04 6.37 13.57
CA ASN A 276 -28.89 7.58 13.57
C ASN A 276 -28.12 8.72 12.91
N ARG A 277 -28.61 9.18 11.76
CA ARG A 277 -28.02 10.21 10.92
C ARG A 277 -28.24 11.63 11.50
N PRO A 278 -27.54 12.64 10.95
CA PRO A 278 -27.77 14.03 11.30
C PRO A 278 -29.23 14.45 11.05
N GLN A 279 -29.64 15.46 11.80
CA GLN A 279 -30.98 16.03 11.75
C GLN A 279 -31.29 16.62 10.36
N ASN A 280 -32.46 16.30 9.80
CA ASN A 280 -32.96 16.94 8.58
C ASN A 280 -33.53 18.34 8.87
N ALA A 281 -34.00 19.07 7.85
CA ALA A 281 -34.55 20.41 8.00
C ALA A 281 -35.81 20.48 8.92
N GLN A 282 -36.51 19.37 9.10
CA GLN A 282 -37.72 19.23 9.92
C GLN A 282 -37.43 18.81 11.36
N GLY A 283 -36.17 18.48 11.65
CA GLY A 283 -35.75 18.08 12.98
C GLY A 283 -35.73 16.59 13.26
N GLU A 284 -35.93 15.78 12.23
CA GLU A 284 -36.00 14.33 12.33
C GLU A 284 -34.62 13.70 12.11
N ARG A 285 -34.39 12.54 12.73
CA ARG A 285 -33.20 11.72 12.55
C ARG A 285 -33.63 10.33 12.08
N LEU A 286 -32.86 9.74 11.16
CA LEU A 286 -33.09 8.40 10.59
C LEU A 286 -31.97 7.46 10.99
#